data_AF-A0A6N8BK38-F1
#
_entry.id   AF-A0A6N8BK38-F1
#
_cell.length_a   1.000
_cell.length_b   1.000
_cell.length_c   1.000
_cell.angle_alpha   90.00
_cell.angle_beta   90.00
_cell.angle_gamma   90.00
#
_symmetry.space_group_name_H-M   'P 1'
#
loop_
_entity.id
_entity.type
_entity.pdbx_description
1 polymer ?
#
loop_
_entity_poly.entity_id
_entity_poly.type
_entity_poly.pdbx_seq_one_letter_code
_entity_poly.pdbx_strand_id
1 'polypeptide(L)'
;MFSINRPNLSGEEWEKYNNELKEHYAGEIDNLQVPGNMTPQEVTAFMSELDRLHSQARLDFYQTRRVYEIVKRTQTFALKSVHSRMTDKGRTEKEREGLAVGQLRNNPLHGMKVDIFTALDLAEDGNMFMEEVIRSIEAKFRLVDLYLKAIQLGREGKNG
;
A
#
# COMPACT_ATOMS: atom_id res chain seq x y z
N MET A 1 4.26 15.21 -1.02
CA MET A 1 3.48 14.47 -2.05
C MET A 1 4.47 13.67 -2.87
N PHE A 2 4.41 12.34 -2.78
CA PHE A 2 5.25 11.48 -3.61
C PHE A 2 4.67 11.48 -5.03
N SER A 3 5.47 11.75 -6.05
CA SER A 3 5.04 11.78 -7.46
C SER A 3 5.91 10.80 -8.22
N ILE A 4 5.33 9.77 -8.83
CA ILE A 4 6.16 8.78 -9.53
C ILE A 4 5.49 8.21 -10.78
N ASN A 5 6.16 8.41 -11.91
CA ASN A 5 6.18 7.46 -13.01
C ASN A 5 7.14 6.32 -12.62
N ARG A 6 6.61 5.24 -12.03
CA ARG A 6 7.40 4.13 -11.43
C ARG A 6 8.08 3.12 -12.39
N PRO A 7 7.82 3.03 -13.72
CA PRO A 7 8.30 1.87 -14.48
C PRO A 7 9.82 1.81 -14.76
N ASN A 8 10.61 2.84 -14.40
CA ASN A 8 12.04 2.93 -14.76
C ASN A 8 13.03 2.95 -13.58
N LEU A 9 12.58 2.76 -12.34
CA LEU A 9 13.46 2.76 -11.17
C LEU A 9 14.18 1.40 -11.00
N SER A 10 15.39 1.40 -10.43
CA SER A 10 16.14 0.19 -10.06
C SER A 10 15.54 -0.43 -8.80
N GLY A 11 15.90 -1.68 -8.48
CA GLY A 11 15.42 -2.34 -7.26
C GLY A 11 15.74 -1.51 -6.01
N GLU A 12 16.97 -1.00 -5.92
CA GLU A 12 17.40 -0.12 -4.83
C GLU A 12 16.59 1.20 -4.76
N GLU A 13 16.25 1.80 -5.91
CA GLU A 13 15.44 3.02 -5.97
C GLU A 13 13.99 2.76 -5.50
N TRP A 14 13.44 1.57 -5.80
CA TRP A 14 12.12 1.14 -5.31
C TRP A 14 12.12 0.86 -3.81
N GLU A 15 13.10 0.10 -3.33
CA GLU A 15 13.24 -0.23 -1.91
C GLU A 15 13.41 1.04 -1.08
N LYS A 16 14.29 1.95 -1.51
CA LYS A 16 14.48 3.24 -0.86
C LYS A 16 13.16 4.02 -0.77
N TYR A 17 12.41 4.09 -1.87
CA TYR A 17 11.12 4.76 -1.87
C TYR A 17 10.11 4.12 -0.90
N ASN A 18 9.98 2.79 -0.92
CA ASN A 18 9.08 2.08 -0.01
C ASN A 18 9.50 2.31 1.45
N ASN A 19 10.79 2.35 1.74
CA ASN A 19 11.31 2.63 3.08
C ASN A 19 11.00 4.06 3.51
N GLU A 20 11.21 5.06 2.66
CA GLU A 20 10.85 6.46 2.95
C GLU A 20 9.35 6.62 3.23
N LEU A 21 8.50 5.92 2.46
CA LEU A 21 7.05 5.89 2.67
C LEU A 21 6.69 5.23 4.01
N LYS A 22 7.36 4.12 4.34
CA LYS A 22 7.17 3.37 5.58
C LYS A 22 7.57 4.18 6.80
N GLU A 23 8.77 4.77 6.77
CA GLU A 23 9.28 5.62 7.85
C GLU A 23 8.38 6.83 8.09
N HIS A 24 7.91 7.48 7.02
CA HIS A 24 6.98 8.60 7.14
C HIS A 24 5.69 8.21 7.87
N TYR A 25 5.00 7.17 7.41
CA TYR A 25 3.70 6.81 7.99
C TYR A 25 3.81 6.12 9.34
N ALA A 26 4.88 5.38 9.61
CA ALA A 26 5.16 4.86 10.94
C ALA A 26 5.27 6.00 11.95
N GLY A 27 6.06 7.03 11.64
CA GLY A 27 6.20 8.22 12.48
C GLY A 27 4.88 8.95 12.70
N GLU A 28 4.10 9.21 11.64
CA GLU A 28 2.81 9.90 11.76
C GLU A 28 1.80 9.10 12.59
N ILE A 29 1.72 7.77 12.40
CA ILE A 29 0.78 6.90 13.12
C ILE A 29 1.15 6.77 14.60
N ASP A 30 2.44 6.66 14.92
CA ASP A 30 2.94 6.56 16.30
C ASP A 30 2.74 7.87 17.07
N ASN A 31 2.91 9.01 16.40
CA ASN A 31 2.66 10.33 16.97
C ASN A 31 1.17 10.59 17.24
N LEU A 32 0.26 9.95 16.48
CA LEU A 32 -1.19 10.05 16.66
C LEU A 32 -1.69 9.20 17.84
N GLN A 33 -1.26 9.49 19.06
CA GLN A 33 -1.82 8.85 20.25
C GLN A 33 -3.17 9.48 20.61
N VAL A 34 -4.20 8.65 20.79
CA VAL A 34 -5.53 9.09 21.25
C VAL A 34 -5.45 9.32 22.77
N PRO A 35 -5.51 10.56 23.27
CA PRO A 35 -5.48 10.81 24.70
C PRO A 35 -6.77 10.33 25.36
N GLY A 36 -6.68 9.74 26.56
CA GLY A 36 -7.86 9.22 27.27
C GLY A 36 -8.85 10.28 27.75
N ASN A 37 -8.42 11.55 27.85
CA ASN A 37 -9.19 12.65 28.45
C ASN A 37 -9.17 13.92 27.57
N MET A 38 -9.57 13.82 26.30
CA MET A 38 -9.59 14.99 25.41
C MET A 38 -10.71 15.98 25.75
N THR A 39 -10.36 17.25 25.83
CA THR A 39 -11.31 18.37 25.77
C THR A 39 -11.98 18.44 24.39
N PRO A 40 -13.17 19.07 24.26
CA PRO A 40 -13.83 19.23 22.96
C PRO A 40 -12.94 19.88 21.88
N GLN A 41 -12.11 20.84 22.28
CA GLN A 41 -11.15 21.51 21.40
C GLN A 41 -10.06 20.54 20.92
N GLU A 42 -9.50 19.73 21.82
CA GLU A 42 -8.51 18.70 21.47
C GLU A 42 -9.11 17.64 20.54
N VAL A 43 -10.37 17.23 20.76
CA VAL A 43 -11.04 16.29 19.84
C VAL A 43 -11.14 16.87 18.43
N THR A 44 -11.52 18.15 18.31
CA THR A 44 -11.64 18.80 16.99
C THR A 44 -10.28 18.93 16.29
N ALA A 45 -9.23 19.29 17.03
CA ALA A 45 -7.88 19.35 16.50
C ALA A 45 -7.39 17.97 16.05
N PHE A 46 -7.59 16.94 16.87
CA PHE A 46 -7.20 15.56 16.58
C PHE A 46 -7.94 14.98 15.37
N MET A 47 -9.25 15.22 15.27
CA MET A 47 -10.04 14.82 14.09
C MET A 47 -9.53 15.49 12.82
N SER A 48 -9.18 16.78 12.89
CA SER A 48 -8.63 17.51 11.74
C SER A 48 -7.28 16.94 11.30
N GLU A 49 -6.45 16.52 12.25
CA GLU A 49 -5.16 15.89 11.98
C GLU A 49 -5.34 14.49 11.35
N LEU A 50 -6.27 13.69 11.87
CA LEU A 50 -6.65 12.41 11.28
C LEU A 50 -7.18 12.58 9.85
N ASP A 51 -8.03 13.57 9.58
CA ASP A 51 -8.56 13.86 8.25
C ASP A 51 -7.46 14.27 7.26
N ARG A 52 -6.51 15.09 7.71
CA ARG A 52 -5.34 15.47 6.92
C ARG A 52 -4.51 14.23 6.57
N LEU A 53 -4.14 13.44 7.58
CA LEU A 53 -3.31 12.26 7.37
C LEU A 53 -4.02 11.23 6.50
N HIS A 54 -5.30 10.99 6.74
CA HIS A 54 -6.12 10.08 5.94
C HIS A 54 -6.19 10.51 4.48
N SER A 55 -6.41 11.80 4.21
CA SER A 55 -6.44 12.33 2.84
C SER A 55 -5.12 12.12 2.11
N GLN A 56 -4.00 12.38 2.79
CA GLN A 56 -2.67 12.13 2.24
C GLN A 56 -2.45 10.63 1.98
N ALA A 57 -2.73 9.79 2.97
CA ALA A 57 -2.59 8.33 2.87
C ALA A 57 -3.44 7.75 1.75
N ARG A 58 -4.66 8.26 1.51
CA ARG A 58 -5.51 7.80 0.41
C ARG A 58 -4.93 8.12 -0.96
N LEU A 59 -4.32 9.30 -1.11
CA LEU A 59 -3.65 9.68 -2.35
C LEU A 59 -2.45 8.76 -2.61
N ASP A 60 -1.60 8.56 -1.61
CA ASP A 60 -0.42 7.71 -1.73
C ASP A 60 -0.81 6.23 -1.94
N PHE A 61 -1.86 5.74 -1.27
CA PHE A 61 -2.42 4.41 -1.49
C PHE A 61 -2.95 4.24 -2.91
N TYR A 62 -3.67 5.23 -3.46
CA TYR A 62 -4.14 5.16 -4.85
C TYR A 62 -2.98 5.04 -5.83
N GLN A 63 -1.88 5.76 -5.57
CA GLN A 63 -0.68 5.68 -6.39
C GLN A 63 0.02 4.32 -6.29
N THR A 64 0.25 3.81 -5.07
CA THR A 64 0.89 2.49 -4.86
C THR A 64 0.05 1.38 -5.47
N ARG A 65 -1.27 1.40 -5.25
CA ARG A 65 -2.22 0.45 -5.84
C ARG A 65 -2.22 0.48 -7.35
N ARG A 66 -2.22 1.68 -7.95
CA ARG A 66 -2.15 1.82 -9.42
C ARG A 66 -0.89 1.15 -9.98
N VAL A 67 0.24 1.32 -9.30
CA VAL A 67 1.50 0.71 -9.73
C VAL A 67 1.45 -0.80 -9.61
N TYR A 68 1.00 -1.33 -8.46
CA TYR A 68 0.79 -2.76 -8.26
C TYR A 68 -0.08 -3.37 -9.39
N GLU A 69 -1.21 -2.76 -9.70
CA GLU A 69 -2.11 -3.24 -10.77
C GLU A 69 -1.45 -3.21 -12.16
N ILE A 70 -0.65 -2.19 -12.47
CA ILE A 70 0.08 -2.11 -13.74
C ILE A 70 1.15 -3.21 -13.82
N VAL A 71 1.93 -3.39 -12.77
CA VAL A 71 3.00 -4.40 -12.73
C VAL A 71 2.41 -5.81 -12.80
N LYS A 72 1.35 -6.08 -12.03
CA LYS A 72 0.62 -7.36 -12.04
C LYS A 72 0.05 -7.70 -13.42
N ARG A 73 -0.56 -6.72 -14.09
CA ARG A 73 -1.05 -6.91 -15.47
C ARG A 73 0.11 -7.18 -16.42
N THR A 74 1.20 -6.43 -16.30
CA THR A 74 2.40 -6.59 -17.13
C THR A 74 3.01 -7.99 -16.96
N GLN A 75 3.14 -8.47 -15.73
CA GLN A 75 3.56 -9.84 -15.42
C GLN A 75 2.64 -10.88 -16.08
N THR A 76 1.33 -10.71 -15.95
CA THR A 76 0.34 -11.61 -16.56
C THR A 76 0.47 -11.66 -18.08
N PHE A 77 0.63 -10.50 -18.74
CA PHE A 77 0.83 -10.43 -20.19
C PHE A 77 2.17 -11.02 -20.62
N ALA A 78 3.26 -10.74 -19.89
CA ALA A 78 4.58 -11.27 -20.17
C ALA A 78 4.59 -12.80 -20.07
N LEU A 79 4.01 -13.36 -19.00
CA LEU A 79 3.85 -14.81 -18.81
C LEU A 79 3.08 -15.44 -19.98
N LYS A 80 1.91 -14.91 -20.32
CA LYS A 80 1.11 -15.39 -21.46
C LYS A 80 1.87 -15.31 -22.78
N SER A 81 2.63 -14.25 -22.99
CA SER A 81 3.40 -14.03 -24.23
C SER A 81 4.58 -15.00 -24.35
N VAL A 82 5.28 -15.29 -23.26
CA VAL A 82 6.38 -16.27 -23.28
C VAL A 82 5.81 -17.67 -23.43
N HIS A 83 4.75 -17.99 -22.69
CA HIS A 83 4.06 -19.28 -22.74
C HIS A 83 3.53 -19.60 -24.15
N SER A 84 2.88 -18.65 -24.82
CA SER A 84 2.33 -18.86 -26.17
C SER A 84 3.41 -19.09 -27.24
N ARG A 85 4.64 -18.65 -26.99
CA ARG A 85 5.81 -18.90 -27.86
C ARG A 85 6.43 -20.28 -27.64
N MET A 86 6.08 -20.97 -26.55
CA MET A 86 6.57 -22.30 -26.24
C MET A 86 5.68 -23.36 -26.92
N THR A 87 6.03 -23.73 -28.15
CA THR A 87 5.31 -24.73 -28.97
C THR A 87 5.73 -26.19 -28.73
N ASP A 88 6.43 -26.47 -27.61
CA ASP A 88 7.09 -27.75 -27.39
C ASP A 88 6.10 -28.88 -27.05
N LYS A 89 6.00 -29.88 -27.93
CA LYS A 89 5.07 -31.02 -27.87
C LYS A 89 5.39 -32.05 -26.76
N GLY A 90 6.54 -31.94 -26.11
CA GLY A 90 7.01 -32.89 -25.10
C GLY A 90 6.90 -32.43 -23.65
N ARG A 91 6.46 -31.19 -23.39
CA ARG A 91 6.43 -30.60 -22.04
C ARG A 91 5.01 -30.48 -21.52
N THR A 92 4.85 -30.73 -20.23
CA THR A 92 3.62 -30.45 -19.48
C THR A 92 3.38 -28.95 -19.34
N GLU A 93 2.15 -28.58 -19.01
CA GLU A 93 1.78 -27.18 -18.77
C GLU A 93 2.63 -26.54 -17.66
N LYS A 94 2.83 -27.26 -16.56
CA LYS A 94 3.64 -26.82 -15.42
C LYS A 94 5.11 -26.58 -15.78
N GLU A 95 5.67 -27.40 -16.66
CA GLU A 95 7.05 -27.22 -17.13
C GLU A 95 7.18 -25.99 -18.03
N ARG A 96 6.18 -25.73 -18.90
CA ARG A 96 6.14 -24.51 -19.72
C ARG A 96 6.02 -23.27 -18.83
N GLU A 97 5.16 -23.29 -17.82
CA GLU A 97 5.05 -22.21 -16.85
C GLU A 97 6.38 -21.97 -16.10
N GLY A 98 7.03 -23.03 -15.61
CA GLY A 98 8.32 -22.92 -14.92
C GLY A 98 9.43 -22.32 -15.81
N LEU A 99 9.47 -22.70 -17.08
CA LEU A 99 10.41 -22.12 -18.05
C LEU A 99 10.09 -20.66 -18.36
N ALA A 100 8.80 -20.30 -18.48
CA ALA A 100 8.39 -18.92 -18.70
C ALA A 100 8.77 -18.02 -17.52
N VAL A 101 8.57 -18.51 -16.29
CA VAL A 101 9.03 -17.85 -15.06
C VAL A 101 10.54 -17.69 -15.07
N GLY A 102 11.30 -18.76 -15.35
CA GLY A 102 12.76 -18.71 -15.40
C GLY A 102 13.29 -17.72 -16.43
N GLN A 103 12.69 -17.68 -17.62
CA GLN A 103 13.06 -16.72 -18.66
C GLN A 103 12.82 -15.28 -18.22
N LEU A 104 11.67 -15.00 -17.60
CA LEU A 104 11.29 -13.66 -17.17
C LEU A 104 12.06 -13.19 -15.92
N ARG A 105 12.53 -14.10 -15.06
CA ARG A 105 13.43 -13.78 -13.94
C ARG A 105 14.83 -13.42 -14.40
N ASN A 106 15.32 -14.06 -15.46
CA ASN A 106 16.67 -13.83 -15.97
C ASN A 106 16.77 -12.69 -16.99
N ASN A 107 15.64 -12.21 -17.51
CA ASN A 107 15.59 -11.18 -18.54
C ASN A 107 14.56 -10.10 -18.17
N PRO A 108 15.01 -8.96 -17.61
CA PRO A 108 14.15 -7.81 -17.39
C PRO A 108 13.40 -7.42 -18.66
N LEU A 109 12.13 -7.03 -18.50
CA LEU A 109 11.34 -6.52 -19.62
C LEU A 109 11.94 -5.19 -20.10
N HIS A 110 11.76 -4.88 -21.38
CA HIS A 110 12.29 -3.65 -21.97
C HIS A 110 11.82 -2.41 -21.19
N GLY A 111 12.76 -1.57 -20.76
CA GLY A 111 12.51 -0.39 -19.93
C GLY A 111 12.58 -0.63 -18.43
N MET A 112 12.57 -1.88 -17.95
CA MET A 112 12.69 -2.21 -16.54
C MET A 112 14.15 -2.49 -16.15
N LYS A 113 14.57 -1.98 -15.00
CA LYS A 113 15.91 -2.24 -14.43
C LYS A 113 15.98 -3.50 -13.56
N VAL A 114 14.83 -4.04 -13.14
CA VAL A 114 14.69 -5.31 -12.39
C VAL A 114 13.76 -6.25 -13.14
N ASP A 115 13.81 -7.54 -12.81
CA ASP A 115 12.86 -8.48 -13.37
C ASP A 115 11.42 -8.21 -12.88
N ILE A 116 10.46 -8.69 -13.67
CA ILE A 116 9.03 -8.38 -13.46
C ILE A 116 8.48 -8.99 -12.15
N PHE A 117 9.11 -10.03 -11.60
CA PHE A 117 8.70 -10.61 -10.32
C PHE A 117 9.21 -9.78 -9.16
N THR A 118 10.49 -9.39 -9.15
CA THR A 118 11.00 -8.45 -8.14
C THR A 118 10.23 -7.14 -8.14
N ALA A 119 9.89 -6.60 -9.32
CA ALA A 119 9.04 -5.41 -9.39
C ALA A 119 7.64 -5.64 -8.80
N LEU A 120 7.07 -6.83 -8.99
CA LEU A 120 5.76 -7.16 -8.44
C LEU A 120 5.81 -7.29 -6.92
N ASP A 121 6.82 -7.98 -6.38
CA ASP A 121 7.01 -8.17 -4.95
C ASP A 121 7.16 -6.81 -4.23
N LEU A 122 7.96 -5.91 -4.79
CA LEU A 122 8.15 -4.56 -4.25
C LEU A 122 6.88 -3.69 -4.37
N ALA A 123 6.11 -3.85 -5.44
CA ALA A 123 4.84 -3.13 -5.61
C ALA A 123 3.76 -3.63 -4.65
N GLU A 124 3.71 -4.94 -4.42
CA GLU A 124 2.79 -5.60 -3.52
C GLU A 124 3.07 -5.19 -2.07
N ASP A 125 4.33 -5.24 -1.63
CA ASP A 125 4.75 -4.78 -0.30
C ASP A 125 4.31 -3.33 -0.02
N GLY A 126 4.59 -2.40 -0.94
CA GLY A 126 4.18 -1.01 -0.79
C GLY A 126 2.65 -0.81 -0.81
N ASN A 127 1.92 -1.63 -1.58
CA ASN A 127 0.46 -1.59 -1.59
C ASN A 127 -0.14 -2.13 -0.29
N MET A 128 0.35 -3.26 0.21
CA MET A 128 -0.11 -3.86 1.47
C MET A 128 0.16 -2.94 2.66
N PHE A 129 1.36 -2.37 2.74
CA PHE A 129 1.70 -1.42 3.79
C PHE A 129 0.74 -0.21 3.81
N MET A 130 0.48 0.39 2.65
CA MET A 130 -0.44 1.53 2.59
C MET A 130 -1.89 1.15 2.93
N GLU A 131 -2.30 -0.09 2.64
CA GLU A 131 -3.59 -0.59 3.09
C GLU A 131 -3.67 -0.67 4.62
N GLU A 132 -2.59 -1.12 5.28
CA GLU A 132 -2.49 -1.16 6.74
C GLU A 132 -2.47 0.25 7.36
N VAL A 133 -1.79 1.22 6.72
CA VAL A 133 -1.82 2.63 7.12
C VAL A 133 -3.26 3.17 7.12
N ILE A 134 -4.01 2.96 6.04
CA ILE A 134 -5.42 3.39 5.97
C ILE A 134 -6.25 2.74 7.07
N ARG A 135 -6.14 1.43 7.26
CA ARG A 135 -6.87 0.70 8.32
C ARG A 135 -6.53 1.23 9.71
N SER A 136 -5.28 1.58 9.96
CA SER A 136 -4.81 2.11 11.24
C SER A 136 -5.39 3.50 11.51
N ILE A 137 -5.43 4.37 10.51
CA ILE A 137 -6.06 5.69 10.63
C ILE A 137 -7.58 5.56 10.85
N GLU A 138 -8.25 4.68 10.11
CA GLU A 138 -9.68 4.38 10.30
C GLU A 138 -10.00 3.82 11.70
N ALA A 139 -9.11 3.00 12.25
CA ALA A 139 -9.24 2.52 13.63
C ALA A 139 -9.19 3.68 14.64
N LYS A 140 -8.30 4.65 14.44
CA LYS A 140 -8.22 5.85 15.29
C LYS A 140 -9.49 6.71 15.16
N PHE A 141 -10.05 6.89 13.97
CA PHE A 141 -11.35 7.56 13.80
C PHE A 141 -12.46 6.88 14.63
N ARG A 142 -12.54 5.54 14.59
CA ARG A 142 -13.52 4.78 15.39
C ARG A 142 -13.33 4.97 16.89
N LEU A 143 -12.09 5.05 17.38
CA LEU A 143 -11.80 5.30 18.79
C LEU A 143 -12.29 6.69 19.23
N VAL A 144 -12.10 7.72 18.40
CA VAL A 144 -12.58 9.07 18.69
C VAL A 144 -14.11 9.13 18.70
N ASP A 145 -14.78 8.46 17.76
CA ASP A 145 -16.25 8.38 17.73
C ASP A 145 -16.80 7.69 19.00
N LEU A 146 -16.17 6.59 19.46
CA LEU A 146 -16.53 5.93 20.72
C LEU A 146 -16.33 6.86 21.93
N TYR A 147 -15.25 7.64 21.95
CA TYR A 147 -14.99 8.62 23.01
C TYR A 147 -16.09 9.68 23.09
N LEU A 148 -16.47 10.25 21.95
CA LEU A 148 -17.54 11.25 21.86
C LEU A 148 -18.89 10.69 22.33
N LYS A 149 -19.23 9.46 21.94
CA LYS A 149 -20.45 8.77 22.40
C LYS A 149 -20.45 8.56 23.91
N ALA A 150 -19.32 8.18 24.50
CA ALA A 150 -19.20 8.00 25.94
C ALA A 150 -19.43 9.31 26.72
N ILE A 151 -18.89 10.43 26.22
CA ILE A 151 -19.15 11.76 26.81
C ILE A 151 -20.64 12.09 26.77
N GLN A 152 -21.30 11.84 25.65
CA GLN A 152 -22.72 12.15 25.49
C GLN A 152 -23.59 11.37 26.48
N LEU A 153 -23.41 10.05 26.59
CA LEU A 153 -24.13 9.20 27.53
C LEU A 153 -23.90 9.61 28.99
N GLY A 154 -22.67 10.00 29.35
CA GLY A 154 -22.34 10.49 30.68
C GLY A 154 -23.00 11.82 31.06
N ARG A 155 -23.43 12.62 30.08
CA ARG A 155 -24.20 13.85 30.31
C ARG A 155 -25.70 13.56 30.50
N GLU A 156 -26.23 12.61 29.74
CA GLU A 156 -27.64 12.20 29.83
C GLU A 156 -27.94 11.52 31.17
N GLY A 157 -27.05 10.65 31.66
CA GLY A 157 -27.21 9.97 32.95
C GLY A 157 -27.01 10.83 34.21
N LYS A 158 -26.55 12.09 34.07
CA LYS A 158 -26.44 13.04 35.19
C LYS A 158 -27.66 13.96 35.32
N ASN A 159 -28.55 13.96 34.32
CA ASN A 159 -29.74 14.82 34.25
C ASN A 159 -31.06 14.05 34.46
N GLY A 160 -31.00 12.78 34.86
CA GLY A 160 -32.15 11.95 35.23
C GLY A 160 -32.03 11.44 36.66
#